data_AF-A0A9D1VTS1-F1
#
_entry.id   AF-A0A9D1VTS1-F1
#
_cell.length_a   1.000
_cell.length_b   1.000
_cell.length_c   1.000
_cell.angle_alpha   90.00
_cell.angle_beta   90.00
_cell.angle_gamma   90.00
#
_symmetry.space_group_name_H-M   'P 1'
#
loop_
_entity.id
_entity.type
_entity.pdbx_description
1 polymer ?
#
loop_
_entity_poly.entity_id
_entity_poly.type
_entity_poly.pdbx_seq_one_letter_code
_entity_poly.pdbx_strand_id
1 'polypeptide(L)'
;MKKRLIAWSGVLLLTFFFVACTPSAGDDARSYPVTENTAELVVFTAPDDLEPISLKEYLDGLTAAGTLTYTIADGMITSLNGTENVTGAAGGSYWMIYCDLLEKDGVIYADPAYSYSYNGLALASSSYGAEGLPVLAGYTYALVYEEMSW
;
A
#
# COMPACT_ATOMS: atom_id res chain seq x y z
N MET A 1 57.74 27.28 -25.67
CA MET A 1 56.80 28.43 -25.63
C MET A 1 56.04 28.52 -26.95
N LYS A 2 54.77 28.98 -26.89
CA LYS A 2 53.87 29.41 -27.99
C LYS A 2 52.94 28.34 -28.63
N LYS A 3 51.91 28.06 -27.84
CA LYS A 3 50.47 27.92 -28.13
C LYS A 3 50.03 27.92 -29.60
N ARG A 4 49.29 26.87 -29.98
CA ARG A 4 48.41 26.83 -31.16
C ARG A 4 46.95 26.82 -30.70
N LEU A 5 46.16 27.73 -31.27
CA LEU A 5 44.70 27.80 -31.20
C LEU A 5 44.09 26.62 -31.96
N ILE A 6 43.14 25.91 -31.36
CA ILE A 6 42.17 25.08 -32.07
C ILE A 6 40.81 25.31 -31.40
N ALA A 7 39.86 25.79 -32.20
CA ALA A 7 38.46 26.00 -31.87
C ALA A 7 37.70 24.67 -31.84
N TRP A 8 36.80 24.47 -30.87
CA TRP A 8 35.80 23.40 -30.90
C TRP A 8 34.45 23.93 -30.42
N SER A 9 33.55 24.02 -31.39
CA SER A 9 32.18 23.50 -31.40
C SER A 9 31.31 23.72 -30.17
N GLY A 10 30.32 24.60 -30.35
CA GLY A 10 29.17 24.72 -29.47
C GLY A 10 28.44 23.40 -29.31
N VAL A 11 28.21 23.02 -28.06
CA VAL A 11 27.25 21.98 -27.69
C VAL A 11 25.99 22.71 -27.26
N LEU A 12 24.96 22.55 -28.09
CA LEU A 12 23.59 22.95 -27.86
C LEU A 12 23.08 22.22 -26.61
N LEU A 13 22.90 22.97 -25.52
CA LEU A 13 22.34 22.45 -24.27
C LEU A 13 20.83 22.21 -24.48
N LEU A 14 20.46 20.98 -24.83
CA LEU A 14 19.06 20.57 -24.89
C LEU A 14 18.60 20.23 -23.46
N THR A 15 18.16 21.23 -22.71
CA THR A 15 17.46 21.01 -21.44
C THR A 15 16.09 20.43 -21.74
N PHE A 16 15.96 19.10 -21.63
CA PHE A 16 14.68 18.44 -21.44
C PHE A 16 14.10 18.94 -20.12
N PHE A 17 13.12 19.84 -20.20
CA PHE A 17 12.18 20.05 -19.12
C PHE A 17 11.38 18.76 -18.98
N PHE A 18 11.82 17.87 -18.09
CA PHE A 18 10.86 16.97 -17.45
C PHE A 18 9.94 17.89 -16.64
N VAL A 19 8.79 18.21 -17.23
CA VAL A 19 7.60 18.53 -16.44
C VAL A 19 7.25 17.22 -15.73
N ALA A 20 7.98 16.94 -14.64
CA ALA A 20 7.44 16.08 -13.62
C ALA A 20 6.19 16.81 -13.15
N CYS A 21 5.01 16.25 -13.45
CA CYS A 21 3.84 16.49 -12.63
C CYS A 21 4.26 16.13 -11.22
N THR A 22 4.74 17.12 -10.47
CA THR A 22 4.80 17.03 -9.03
C THR A 22 3.33 16.91 -8.63
N PRO A 23 2.86 15.78 -8.06
CA PRO A 23 1.58 15.82 -7.39
C PRO A 23 1.67 16.99 -6.42
N SER A 24 0.73 17.93 -6.54
CA SER A 24 0.61 19.04 -5.61
C SER A 24 0.64 18.42 -4.22
N ALA A 25 1.73 18.65 -3.48
CA ALA A 25 1.83 18.28 -2.09
C ALA A 25 0.74 19.09 -1.38
N GLY A 26 -0.43 18.48 -1.22
CA GLY A 26 -1.41 18.92 -0.25
C GLY A 26 -0.72 18.83 1.10
N ASP A 27 -0.62 19.98 1.75
CA ASP A 27 0.23 20.33 2.89
C ASP A 27 -0.04 19.58 4.20
N ASP A 28 -0.64 18.38 4.18
CA ASP A 28 -0.76 17.52 5.36
C ASP A 28 -0.64 16.05 4.92
N ALA A 29 0.60 15.59 4.69
CA ALA A 29 0.86 14.15 4.61
C ALA A 29 0.52 13.56 5.99
N ARG A 30 -0.71 13.02 6.14
CA ARG A 30 -1.11 12.30 7.34
C ARG A 30 -0.17 11.11 7.50
N SER A 31 0.69 11.20 8.51
CA SER A 31 1.60 10.12 8.88
C SER A 31 0.82 9.10 9.70
N TYR A 32 0.36 8.04 9.04
CA TYR A 32 -0.27 6.93 9.74
C TYR A 32 0.78 5.94 10.27
N PRO A 33 0.57 5.33 11.45
CA PRO A 33 1.49 4.34 11.98
C PRO A 33 1.46 3.06 11.15
N VAL A 34 2.61 2.40 11.09
CA VAL A 34 2.78 1.05 10.55
C VAL A 34 3.64 0.27 11.52
N THR A 35 3.15 -0.88 11.94
CA THR A 35 3.84 -1.79 12.86
C THR A 35 4.85 -2.65 12.13
N GLU A 36 4.47 -3.15 10.95
CA GLU A 36 5.32 -3.99 10.11
C GLU A 36 5.17 -3.59 8.64
N ASN A 37 6.29 -3.53 7.92
CA ASN A 37 6.32 -3.09 6.55
C ASN A 37 7.42 -3.83 5.78
N THR A 38 7.05 -4.93 5.15
CA THR A 38 7.95 -5.81 4.40
C THR A 38 7.41 -6.04 2.98
N ALA A 39 8.11 -6.83 2.19
CA ALA A 39 7.67 -7.20 0.85
C ALA A 39 6.51 -8.20 0.84
N GLU A 40 6.21 -8.87 1.95
CA GLU A 40 5.19 -9.94 2.04
C GLU A 40 4.17 -9.71 3.16
N LEU A 41 4.39 -8.69 4.00
CA LEU A 41 3.55 -8.39 5.14
C LEU A 41 3.58 -6.90 5.46
N VAL A 42 2.40 -6.29 5.55
CA VAL A 42 2.20 -4.97 6.14
C VAL A 42 1.17 -5.09 7.26
N VAL A 43 1.49 -4.60 8.45
CA VAL A 43 0.57 -4.61 9.60
C VAL A 43 0.51 -3.24 10.23
N PHE A 44 -0.68 -2.80 10.61
CA PHE A 44 -0.87 -1.60 11.40
C PHE A 44 -2.07 -1.72 12.32
N THR A 45 -2.04 -0.97 13.41
CA THR A 45 -3.21 -0.70 14.25
C THR A 45 -3.61 0.75 14.06
N ALA A 46 -4.88 0.98 13.75
CA ALA A 46 -5.40 2.32 13.52
C ALA A 46 -5.28 3.17 14.81
N PRO A 47 -4.79 4.43 14.73
CA PRO A 47 -4.72 5.34 15.88
C PRO A 47 -6.08 5.50 16.58
N ASP A 48 -6.05 5.68 17.90
CA ASP A 48 -7.26 5.85 18.72
C ASP A 48 -8.08 7.10 18.35
N ASP A 49 -7.44 8.09 17.75
CA ASP A 49 -8.04 9.36 17.29
C ASP A 49 -8.35 9.38 15.78
N LEU A 50 -8.24 8.24 15.10
CA LEU A 50 -8.53 8.13 13.68
C LEU A 50 -10.04 8.23 13.42
N GLU A 51 -10.45 9.25 12.65
CA GLU A 51 -11.77 9.30 12.04
C GLU A 51 -11.95 8.18 11.01
N PRO A 52 -13.13 7.54 10.92
CA PRO A 52 -13.37 6.44 9.97
C PRO A 52 -13.01 6.83 8.53
N ILE A 53 -12.11 6.04 7.93
CA ILE A 53 -11.71 6.14 6.52
C ILE A 53 -11.67 4.75 5.91
N SER A 54 -11.57 4.65 4.59
CA SER A 54 -11.31 3.37 3.92
C SER A 54 -9.86 2.90 4.09
N LEU A 55 -9.63 1.60 3.93
CA LEU A 55 -8.27 1.05 3.85
C LEU A 55 -7.47 1.71 2.72
N LYS A 56 -8.10 1.98 1.57
CA LYS A 56 -7.48 2.72 0.47
C LYS A 56 -6.98 4.10 0.92
N GLU A 57 -7.81 4.89 1.60
CA GLU A 57 -7.40 6.22 2.09
C GLU A 57 -6.27 6.15 3.12
N TYR A 58 -6.24 5.10 3.95
CA TYR A 58 -5.13 4.85 4.87
C TYR A 58 -3.83 4.55 4.09
N LEU A 59 -3.89 3.67 3.09
CA LEU A 59 -2.76 3.32 2.23
C LEU A 59 -2.29 4.51 1.36
N ASP A 60 -3.21 5.36 0.89
CA ASP A 60 -2.90 6.61 0.19
C ASP A 60 -2.06 7.54 1.07
N GLY A 61 -2.43 7.69 2.36
CA GLY A 61 -1.66 8.49 3.31
C GLY A 61 -0.25 7.94 3.54
N LEU A 62 -0.11 6.62 3.70
CA LEU A 62 1.20 5.96 3.82
C LEU A 62 2.05 6.12 2.55
N THR A 63 1.43 6.09 1.38
CA THR A 63 2.11 6.31 0.10
C THR A 63 2.57 7.76 -0.03
N ALA A 64 1.71 8.72 0.33
CA ALA A 64 2.05 10.15 0.34
C ALA A 64 3.20 10.47 1.30
N ALA A 65 3.29 9.75 2.42
CA ALA A 65 4.40 9.82 3.38
C ALA A 65 5.67 9.06 2.93
N GLY A 66 5.63 8.35 1.78
CA GLY A 66 6.74 7.54 1.28
C GLY A 66 7.04 6.29 2.13
N THR A 67 6.07 5.83 2.93
CA THR A 67 6.23 4.67 3.82
C THR A 67 6.07 3.36 3.07
N LEU A 68 5.12 3.28 2.12
CA LEU A 68 4.93 2.11 1.27
C LEU A 68 4.55 2.53 -0.15
N THR A 69 4.51 1.55 -1.06
CA THR A 69 3.91 1.71 -2.39
C THR A 69 2.89 0.62 -2.63
N TYR A 70 1.83 0.92 -3.37
CA TYR A 70 0.80 -0.07 -3.66
C TYR A 70 0.04 0.25 -4.95
N THR A 71 -0.60 -0.77 -5.52
CA THR A 71 -1.55 -0.63 -6.62
C THR A 71 -2.84 -1.37 -6.31
N ILE A 72 -3.97 -0.81 -6.74
CA ILE A 72 -5.29 -1.43 -6.66
C ILE A 72 -5.85 -1.60 -8.08
N ALA A 73 -6.57 -2.69 -8.29
CA ALA A 73 -7.50 -2.86 -9.40
C ALA A 73 -8.81 -3.49 -8.87
N ASP A 74 -9.95 -2.95 -9.30
CA ASP A 74 -11.29 -3.43 -8.91
C ASP A 74 -11.47 -3.59 -7.37
N GLY A 75 -10.96 -2.62 -6.62
CA GLY A 75 -11.01 -2.61 -5.15
C GLY A 75 -10.01 -3.56 -4.46
N MET A 76 -9.28 -4.39 -5.20
CA MET A 76 -8.31 -5.36 -4.67
C MET A 76 -6.87 -4.89 -4.84
N ILE A 77 -6.01 -5.23 -3.89
CA ILE A 77 -4.58 -4.91 -3.99
C ILE A 77 -3.92 -5.85 -4.98
N THR A 78 -3.22 -5.28 -5.95
CA THR A 78 -2.53 -6.01 -7.03
C THR A 78 -1.02 -5.98 -6.89
N SER A 79 -0.49 -4.99 -6.15
CA SER A 79 0.92 -4.91 -5.77
C SER A 79 1.06 -4.13 -4.46
N LEU A 80 2.03 -4.50 -3.63
CA LEU A 80 2.42 -3.80 -2.42
C LEU A 80 3.94 -3.92 -2.27
N ASN A 81 4.63 -2.81 -2.03
CA ASN A 81 6.10 -2.74 -1.88
C ASN A 81 6.90 -3.43 -3.01
N GLY A 82 6.34 -3.46 -4.23
CA GLY A 82 6.96 -4.09 -5.39
C GLY A 82 6.67 -5.58 -5.57
N THR A 83 5.92 -6.21 -4.66
CA THR A 83 5.46 -7.59 -4.81
C THR A 83 4.10 -7.60 -5.50
N GLU A 84 4.04 -8.15 -6.70
CA GLU A 84 2.82 -8.24 -7.52
C GLU A 84 2.06 -9.55 -7.28
N ASN A 85 0.74 -9.54 -7.45
CA ASN A 85 -0.03 -10.77 -7.50
C ASN A 85 0.39 -11.61 -8.72
N VAL A 86 0.46 -12.92 -8.54
CA VAL A 86 0.77 -13.89 -9.60
C VAL A 86 -0.43 -14.80 -9.80
N THR A 87 -0.85 -15.01 -11.05
CA THR A 87 -1.92 -15.97 -11.38
C THR A 87 -1.39 -17.00 -12.37
N GLY A 88 -1.54 -18.28 -12.02
CA GLY A 88 -1.14 -19.44 -12.81
C GLY A 88 -2.30 -20.41 -13.04
N ALA A 89 -2.02 -21.50 -13.76
CA ALA A 89 -3.06 -22.48 -14.12
C ALA A 89 -3.54 -23.36 -12.94
N ALA A 90 -2.69 -23.55 -11.92
CA ALA A 90 -2.93 -24.46 -10.79
C ALA A 90 -2.69 -23.78 -9.42
N GLY A 91 -2.68 -22.44 -9.41
CA GLY A 91 -2.35 -21.65 -8.24
C GLY A 91 -1.98 -20.23 -8.58
N GLY A 92 -1.80 -19.43 -7.55
CA GLY A 92 -1.39 -18.03 -7.64
C GLY A 92 -0.97 -17.50 -6.28
N SER A 93 -0.44 -16.29 -6.26
CA SER A 93 -0.05 -15.60 -5.04
C SER A 93 -0.75 -14.25 -5.01
N TYR A 94 -1.39 -13.92 -3.89
CA TYR A 94 -2.28 -12.77 -3.78
C TYR A 94 -2.08 -12.03 -2.46
N TRP A 95 -2.24 -10.71 -2.51
CA TRP A 95 -2.40 -9.89 -1.32
C TRP A 95 -3.79 -10.07 -0.70
N MET A 96 -3.80 -10.69 0.48
CA MET A 96 -4.98 -10.93 1.30
C MET A 96 -5.06 -9.88 2.41
N ILE A 97 -6.29 -9.47 2.77
CA ILE A 97 -6.54 -8.48 3.81
C ILE A 97 -7.16 -9.19 5.01
N TYR A 98 -6.57 -8.99 6.18
CA TYR A 98 -7.06 -9.53 7.45
C TYR A 98 -7.26 -8.40 8.45
N CYS A 99 -8.26 -8.52 9.33
CA CYS A 99 -8.47 -7.59 10.42
C CYS A 99 -9.20 -8.22 11.63
N ASP A 100 -9.13 -7.57 12.79
CA ASP A 100 -9.93 -7.91 13.97
C ASP A 100 -11.30 -7.18 14.00
N LEU A 101 -11.62 -6.41 12.95
CA LEU A 101 -12.95 -5.82 12.73
C LEU A 101 -13.91 -6.86 12.13
N LEU A 102 -14.61 -7.59 12.99
CA LEU A 102 -15.55 -8.62 12.54
C LEU A 102 -16.90 -8.05 12.09
N GLU A 103 -17.52 -7.21 12.92
CA GLU A 103 -18.84 -6.64 12.66
C GLU A 103 -18.92 -5.22 13.25
N LYS A 104 -19.56 -4.31 12.52
CA LYS A 104 -19.92 -2.98 13.01
C LYS A 104 -21.28 -2.57 12.45
N ASP A 105 -22.16 -2.11 13.34
CA ASP A 105 -23.49 -1.61 12.99
C ASP A 105 -24.33 -2.59 12.14
N GLY A 106 -24.20 -3.89 12.41
CA GLY A 106 -24.91 -4.97 11.69
C GLY A 106 -24.28 -5.38 10.35
N VAL A 107 -23.13 -4.81 9.99
CA VAL A 107 -22.36 -5.16 8.79
C VAL A 107 -21.16 -6.03 9.18
N ILE A 108 -21.07 -7.21 8.60
CA ILE A 108 -19.96 -8.16 8.79
C ILE A 108 -18.84 -7.79 7.82
N TYR A 109 -17.65 -7.50 8.33
CA TYR A 109 -16.49 -7.06 7.55
C TYR A 109 -15.42 -8.13 7.35
N ALA A 110 -15.41 -9.17 8.18
CA ALA A 110 -14.44 -10.25 8.10
C ALA A 110 -15.04 -11.60 8.51
N ASP A 111 -14.59 -12.67 7.84
CA ASP A 111 -14.99 -14.04 8.12
C ASP A 111 -13.94 -14.73 9.01
N PRO A 112 -14.24 -15.05 10.28
CA PRO A 112 -13.30 -15.69 11.18
C PRO A 112 -12.98 -17.15 10.82
N ALA A 113 -13.70 -17.76 9.86
CA ALA A 113 -13.37 -19.10 9.37
C ALA A 113 -12.00 -19.16 8.68
N TYR A 114 -11.52 -18.02 8.16
CA TYR A 114 -10.21 -17.85 7.55
C TYR A 114 -9.47 -16.78 8.34
N SER A 115 -8.32 -17.13 8.93
CA SER A 115 -7.60 -16.21 9.81
C SER A 115 -6.09 -16.27 9.66
N TYR A 116 -5.46 -15.14 9.96
CA TYR A 116 -4.02 -14.96 10.04
C TYR A 116 -3.63 -14.67 11.49
N SER A 117 -2.65 -15.41 12.01
CA SER A 117 -2.15 -15.22 13.38
C SER A 117 -1.02 -14.20 13.40
N TYR A 118 -1.19 -13.10 14.14
CA TYR A 118 -0.17 -12.06 14.28
C TYR A 118 -0.05 -11.62 15.75
N ASN A 119 1.15 -11.73 16.34
CA ASN A 119 1.40 -11.34 17.74
C ASN A 119 0.39 -11.88 18.76
N GLY A 120 -0.11 -13.11 18.55
CA GLY A 120 -1.10 -13.76 19.42
C GLY A 120 -2.55 -13.33 19.17
N LEU A 121 -2.80 -12.42 18.23
CA LEU A 121 -4.13 -12.08 17.72
C LEU A 121 -4.48 -12.99 16.53
N ALA A 122 -5.76 -13.37 16.44
CA ALA A 122 -6.32 -13.99 15.25
C ALA A 122 -7.07 -12.91 14.45
N LEU A 123 -6.52 -12.55 13.29
CA LEU A 123 -7.12 -11.58 12.37
C LEU A 123 -7.95 -12.34 11.34
N ALA A 124 -9.22 -11.99 11.17
CA ALA A 124 -10.14 -12.65 10.25
C ALA A 124 -9.99 -12.10 8.82
N SER A 125 -10.22 -12.94 7.81
CA SER A 125 -10.11 -12.57 6.40
C SER A 125 -11.21 -11.59 6.03
N SER A 126 -10.85 -10.45 5.43
CA SER A 126 -11.80 -9.41 5.08
C SER A 126 -12.74 -9.87 3.96
N SER A 127 -14.02 -9.54 4.11
CA SER A 127 -15.05 -9.72 3.08
C SER A 127 -15.05 -8.60 2.04
N TYR A 128 -14.21 -7.57 2.21
CA TYR A 128 -14.17 -6.38 1.36
C TYR A 128 -12.74 -6.08 0.89
N GLY A 129 -12.63 -5.54 -0.32
CA GLY A 129 -11.38 -4.95 -0.81
C GLY A 129 -11.05 -3.64 -0.10
N ALA A 130 -9.90 -3.06 -0.46
CA ALA A 130 -9.37 -1.85 0.18
C ALA A 130 -10.28 -0.61 0.03
N GLU A 131 -11.10 -0.54 -1.02
CA GLU A 131 -12.07 0.55 -1.19
C GLU A 131 -13.31 0.41 -0.29
N GLY A 132 -13.64 -0.81 0.14
CA GLY A 132 -14.86 -1.11 0.90
C GLY A 132 -14.64 -1.40 2.39
N LEU A 133 -13.42 -1.76 2.78
CA LEU A 133 -13.09 -2.04 4.18
C LEU A 133 -12.81 -0.75 4.95
N PRO A 134 -13.60 -0.39 5.99
CA PRO A 134 -13.28 0.72 6.86
C PRO A 134 -12.09 0.40 7.77
N VAL A 135 -11.23 1.40 7.93
CA VAL A 135 -10.21 1.48 8.97
C VAL A 135 -10.77 2.29 10.13
N LEU A 136 -10.99 1.62 11.26
CA LEU A 136 -11.58 2.19 12.47
C LEU A 136 -10.54 2.22 13.59
N ALA A 137 -10.56 3.27 14.41
CA ALA A 137 -9.68 3.44 15.55
C ALA A 137 -9.59 2.17 16.44
N GLY A 138 -8.36 1.79 16.81
CA GLY A 138 -8.09 0.66 17.70
C GLY A 138 -8.12 -0.73 17.05
N TYR A 139 -8.56 -0.86 15.80
CA TYR A 139 -8.54 -2.14 15.08
C TYR A 139 -7.19 -2.37 14.37
N THR A 140 -6.80 -3.63 14.27
CA THR A 140 -5.58 -4.10 13.61
C THR A 140 -5.89 -4.67 12.24
N TYR A 141 -5.06 -4.30 11.27
CA TYR A 141 -5.17 -4.71 9.88
C TYR A 141 -3.84 -5.30 9.42
N ALA A 142 -3.89 -6.41 8.70
CA ALA A 142 -2.75 -7.05 8.09
C ALA A 142 -3.01 -7.27 6.59
N LEU A 143 -2.05 -6.86 5.77
CA LEU A 143 -1.98 -7.18 4.36
C LEU A 143 -0.92 -8.24 4.21
N VAL A 144 -1.30 -9.43 3.75
CA VAL A 144 -0.45 -10.62 3.76
C VAL A 144 -0.36 -11.15 2.34
N TYR A 145 0.85 -11.37 1.84
CA TYR A 145 1.05 -12.02 0.55
C TYR A 145 1.00 -13.53 0.75
N GLU A 146 0.01 -14.18 0.15
CA GLU A 146 -0.25 -15.61 0.36
C GLU A 146 -0.23 -16.38 -0.95
N GLU A 147 0.36 -17.58 -0.91
CA GLU A 147 0.29 -18.55 -1.99
C GLU A 147 -0.97 -19.40 -1.85
N MET A 148 -1.69 -19.57 -2.96
CA MET A 148 -2.88 -20.40 -3.08
C MET A 148 -2.69 -21.42 -4.19
N SER A 149 -3.07 -22.66 -3.92
CA SER A 149 -3.11 -23.75 -4.90
C SER A 149 -4.54 -24.29 -5.00
N TRP A 150 -5.00 -24.61 -6.22
CA TRP A 150 -6.33 -25.18 -6.48
C TRP A 150 -6.28 -26.34 -7.47
#